data_AF-A0A8T1W3X0-F1
#
_entry.id   AF-A0A8T1W3X0-F1
#
_cell.length_a   1.000
_cell.length_b   1.000
_cell.length_c   1.000
_cell.angle_alpha   90.00
_cell.angle_beta   90.00
_cell.angle_gamma   90.00
#
_symmetry.space_group_name_H-M   'P 1'
#
loop_
_entity.id
_entity.type
_entity.pdbx_description
1 polymer ?
#
loop_
_entity_poly.entity_id
_entity_poly.type
_entity_poly.pdbx_seq_one_letter_code
_entity_poly.pdbx_strand_id
1 'polypeptide(L)'
;MASHVKPGSTGAIQEQTPRFARLHRKIAAIWERSHISRRSEYSVERLLAFRDYHQRASNARVIAVCVLTPIPALLVALAIDCIPLKPPSDGWQANYAVWIRLTVAMFVEVLGVIWHVREVITTGTISNAGALTIALCTAVTSVLATIAVAGAWRFPLPFGYVLMTNLYVLIFSACTILVIDPRVLGASSSLRQQIKSQLFIIANQGVVAVCYPIFSAVFNRLSAAEQAVFVFVMPLIKFVTKQNIANAAKNSHEYIAPMVVFSVDLFNVYYVAICMQSAKSMTTTLILIATDSFFVIISIRAIYNRANCLQASNKSQDGYLQDLLAVVRKLDNVLVSKAREDIVRDALQTLFHSEYILLAEYIEVMVPMLYSFYLVVLFHLPVAAYYPHTASMTAHELQGAVTTILAYAAVELVSFTTLLILLWRKFGFSPLYQLAFVLETQGTSLQGYLFVWTITTLHLTLAHYGVDFNISLT
;
A
#
# COMPACT_ATOMS: atom_id res chain seq x y z
N MET A 1 5.65 -59.82 -59.10
CA MET A 1 6.71 -58.83 -59.40
C MET A 1 6.23 -57.47 -58.92
N ALA A 2 6.63 -57.10 -57.71
CA ALA A 2 6.33 -55.81 -57.10
C ALA A 2 7.37 -54.78 -57.58
N SER A 3 6.94 -53.62 -58.05
CA SER A 3 7.81 -52.48 -58.30
C SER A 3 7.41 -51.30 -57.39
N HIS A 4 8.46 -50.77 -56.77
CA HIS A 4 8.47 -49.66 -55.82
C HIS A 4 7.83 -48.38 -56.37
N VAL A 5 6.97 -47.75 -55.56
CA VAL A 5 6.70 -46.31 -55.62
C VAL A 5 7.01 -45.70 -54.25
N LYS A 6 7.98 -44.78 -54.23
CA LYS A 6 8.36 -43.96 -53.06
C LYS A 6 7.19 -43.06 -52.64
N PRO A 7 6.89 -42.89 -51.34
CA PRO A 7 6.01 -41.82 -50.91
C PRO A 7 6.75 -40.48 -50.94
N GLY A 8 6.13 -39.49 -51.57
CA GLY A 8 6.62 -38.12 -51.67
C GLY A 8 6.73 -37.44 -50.30
N SER A 9 7.76 -36.62 -50.17
CA SER A 9 8.00 -35.68 -49.09
C SER A 9 6.83 -34.70 -48.94
N THR A 10 5.94 -34.94 -47.98
CA THR A 10 5.03 -33.91 -47.49
C THR A 10 5.82 -33.05 -46.51
N GLY A 11 6.28 -31.89 -46.99
CA GLY A 11 6.94 -30.91 -46.16
C GLY A 11 6.08 -30.58 -44.94
N ALA A 12 6.63 -30.79 -43.75
CA ALA A 12 6.09 -30.23 -42.54
C ALA A 12 6.14 -28.70 -42.68
N ILE A 13 4.99 -28.08 -42.95
CA ILE A 13 4.80 -26.65 -42.74
C ILE A 13 4.84 -26.47 -41.23
N GLN A 14 6.05 -26.34 -40.71
CA GLN A 14 6.29 -25.92 -39.35
C GLN A 14 5.94 -24.43 -39.31
N GLU A 15 4.68 -24.14 -38.99
CA GLU A 15 4.19 -22.78 -38.75
C GLU A 15 5.13 -22.11 -37.74
N GLN A 16 6.04 -21.30 -38.26
CA GLN A 16 6.86 -20.39 -37.49
C GLN A 16 5.92 -19.32 -36.94
N THR A 17 5.29 -19.61 -35.80
CA THR A 17 4.59 -18.61 -35.00
C THR A 17 5.55 -17.42 -34.83
N PRO A 18 5.22 -16.23 -35.37
CA PRO A 18 6.20 -15.15 -35.50
C PRO A 18 6.75 -14.78 -34.12
N ARG A 19 8.05 -14.53 -34.03
CA ARG A 19 8.74 -14.15 -32.77
C ARG A 19 8.00 -13.04 -32.03
N PHE A 20 7.36 -12.13 -32.76
CA PHE A 20 6.51 -11.07 -32.23
C PHE A 20 5.24 -11.59 -31.52
N ALA A 21 4.55 -12.59 -32.06
CA ALA A 21 3.39 -13.20 -31.40
C ALA A 21 3.79 -13.99 -30.15
N ARG A 22 4.96 -14.63 -30.15
CA ARG A 22 5.52 -15.29 -28.95
C ARG A 22 5.94 -14.26 -27.90
N LEU A 23 6.54 -13.15 -28.31
CA LEU A 23 6.91 -12.05 -27.43
C LEU A 23 5.65 -11.37 -26.86
N HIS A 24 4.65 -11.08 -27.68
CA HIS A 24 3.37 -10.54 -27.26
C HIS A 24 2.65 -11.50 -26.30
N ARG A 25 2.61 -12.80 -26.57
CA ARG A 25 2.06 -13.80 -25.62
C ARG A 25 2.86 -13.88 -24.33
N LYS A 26 4.19 -13.77 -24.39
CA LYS A 26 5.03 -13.73 -23.18
C LYS A 26 4.78 -12.46 -22.37
N ILE A 27 4.71 -11.30 -23.02
CA ILE A 27 4.42 -10.01 -22.39
C ILE A 27 3.00 -10.02 -21.83
N ALA A 28 2.01 -10.50 -22.58
CA ALA A 28 0.63 -10.66 -22.11
C ALA A 28 0.54 -11.66 -20.96
N ALA A 29 1.26 -12.78 -20.99
CA ALA A 29 1.29 -13.74 -19.89
C ALA A 29 2.01 -13.19 -18.64
N ILE A 30 3.06 -12.40 -18.81
CA ILE A 30 3.75 -11.69 -17.72
C ILE A 30 2.83 -10.62 -17.15
N TRP A 31 2.18 -9.82 -18.00
CA TRP A 31 1.18 -8.81 -17.65
C TRP A 31 0.00 -9.42 -16.88
N GLU A 32 -0.50 -10.57 -17.35
CA GLU A 32 -1.61 -11.29 -16.70
C GLU A 32 -1.19 -11.90 -15.36
N ARG A 33 0.04 -12.42 -15.24
CA ARG A 33 0.62 -12.89 -13.96
C ARG A 33 0.95 -11.75 -12.99
N SER A 34 1.09 -10.52 -13.50
CA SER A 34 1.40 -9.33 -12.70
C SER A 34 0.17 -8.72 -12.03
N HIS A 35 -1.04 -9.10 -12.45
CA HIS A 35 -2.27 -8.67 -11.78
C HIS A 35 -2.42 -9.37 -10.42
N ILE A 36 -2.05 -8.67 -9.35
CA ILE A 36 -2.13 -9.15 -7.96
C ILE A 36 -3.55 -9.55 -7.58
N SER A 37 -4.52 -8.80 -8.10
CA SER A 37 -5.95 -9.06 -7.95
C SER A 37 -6.41 -10.42 -8.49
N ARG A 38 -5.59 -11.15 -9.25
CA ARG A 38 -5.88 -12.51 -9.75
C ARG A 38 -5.18 -13.62 -8.96
N ARG A 39 -4.45 -13.27 -7.89
CA ARG A 39 -3.67 -14.22 -7.08
C ARG A 39 -4.44 -14.84 -5.93
N SER A 40 -5.64 -14.33 -5.65
CA SER A 40 -6.47 -14.80 -4.56
C SER A 40 -7.96 -14.72 -4.91
N GLU A 41 -8.77 -15.31 -4.04
CA GLU A 41 -10.22 -15.37 -4.11
C GLU A 41 -10.78 -15.31 -2.70
N TYR A 42 -12.03 -14.86 -2.56
CA TYR A 42 -12.73 -14.91 -1.28
C TYR A 42 -12.88 -16.36 -0.80
N SER A 43 -12.65 -16.60 0.48
CA SER A 43 -13.12 -17.82 1.14
C SER A 43 -14.64 -17.79 1.30
N VAL A 44 -15.24 -18.96 1.50
CA VAL A 44 -16.68 -19.06 1.75
C VAL A 44 -17.03 -18.38 3.07
N GLU A 45 -16.16 -18.49 4.07
CA GLU A 45 -16.25 -17.84 5.37
C GLU A 45 -16.26 -16.32 5.24
N ARG A 46 -15.33 -15.76 4.46
CA ARG A 46 -15.28 -14.31 4.20
C ARG A 46 -16.51 -13.83 3.43
N LEU A 47 -17.00 -14.61 2.46
CA LEU A 47 -18.24 -14.29 1.74
C LEU A 47 -19.45 -14.25 2.67
N LEU A 48 -19.60 -15.23 3.56
CA LEU A 48 -20.68 -15.27 4.54
C LEU A 48 -20.59 -14.11 5.55
N ALA A 49 -19.38 -13.84 6.06
CA ALA A 49 -19.13 -12.70 6.94
C ALA A 49 -19.48 -11.36 6.26
N PHE A 50 -19.14 -11.21 4.98
CA PHE A 50 -19.48 -10.02 4.21
C PHE A 50 -21.00 -9.88 4.02
N ARG A 51 -21.72 -10.97 3.69
CA ARG A 51 -23.20 -10.95 3.63
C ARG A 51 -23.78 -10.48 4.96
N ASP A 52 -23.33 -11.05 6.07
CA ASP A 52 -23.86 -10.74 7.40
C ASP A 52 -23.53 -9.30 7.81
N TYR A 53 -22.40 -8.76 7.36
CA TYR A 53 -22.08 -7.35 7.52
C TYR A 53 -23.02 -6.46 6.69
N HIS A 54 -23.21 -6.78 5.41
CA HIS A 54 -24.10 -6.04 4.51
C HIS A 54 -25.54 -5.97 5.02
N GLN A 55 -26.05 -7.04 5.66
CA GLN A 55 -27.40 -7.07 6.22
C GLN A 55 -27.55 -6.30 7.54
N ARG A 56 -26.49 -6.19 8.35
CA ARG A 56 -26.55 -5.62 9.70
C ARG A 56 -26.05 -4.18 9.80
N ALA A 57 -25.09 -3.78 8.95
CA ALA A 57 -24.49 -2.47 9.02
C ALA A 57 -25.45 -1.40 8.49
N SER A 58 -25.53 -0.26 9.18
CA SER A 58 -26.28 0.90 8.69
C SER A 58 -25.42 1.74 7.74
N ASN A 59 -26.04 2.50 6.84
CA ASN A 59 -25.33 3.44 5.96
C ASN A 59 -24.45 4.43 6.75
N ALA A 60 -24.94 4.91 7.91
CA ALA A 60 -24.18 5.82 8.76
C ALA A 60 -22.90 5.18 9.32
N ARG A 61 -22.97 3.90 9.76
CA ARG A 61 -21.79 3.15 10.21
C ARG A 61 -20.79 2.97 9.08
N VAL A 62 -21.26 2.56 7.90
CA VAL A 62 -20.42 2.37 6.71
C VAL A 62 -19.66 3.64 6.34
N ILE A 63 -20.36 4.79 6.30
CA ILE A 63 -19.73 6.09 6.00
C ILE A 63 -18.73 6.48 7.10
N ALA A 64 -19.11 6.34 8.37
CA ALA A 64 -18.25 6.69 9.49
C ALA A 64 -16.95 5.87 9.49
N VAL A 65 -17.01 4.58 9.21
CA VAL A 65 -15.80 3.73 9.07
C VAL A 65 -14.88 4.28 7.99
N CYS A 66 -15.40 4.55 6.79
CA CYS A 66 -14.60 5.08 5.69
C CYS A 66 -13.96 6.43 6.00
N VAL A 67 -14.65 7.33 6.71
CA VAL A 67 -14.11 8.67 7.02
C VAL A 67 -13.15 8.65 8.21
N LEU A 68 -13.45 7.85 9.24
CA LEU A 68 -12.70 7.88 10.51
C LEU A 68 -11.45 6.99 10.49
N THR A 69 -11.37 5.99 9.61
CA THR A 69 -10.24 5.05 9.58
C THR A 69 -8.86 5.73 9.48
N PRO A 70 -8.60 6.73 8.63
CA PRO A 70 -7.25 7.27 8.51
C PRO A 70 -6.92 8.38 9.52
N ILE A 71 -7.90 8.85 10.30
CA ILE A 71 -7.75 10.01 11.21
C ILE A 71 -6.77 9.73 12.36
N PRO A 72 -6.78 8.56 13.05
CA PRO A 72 -5.88 8.31 14.17
C PRO A 72 -4.40 8.46 13.83
N ALA A 73 -3.96 7.93 12.69
CA ALA A 73 -2.57 8.05 12.25
C ALA A 73 -2.16 9.51 12.00
N LEU A 74 -3.04 10.30 11.38
CA LEU A 74 -2.82 11.72 11.16
C LEU A 74 -2.74 12.52 12.46
N LEU A 75 -3.64 12.24 13.41
CA LEU A 75 -3.63 12.90 14.72
C LEU A 75 -2.34 12.60 15.49
N VAL A 76 -1.84 11.37 15.45
CA VAL A 76 -0.56 11.03 16.07
C VAL A 76 0.60 11.76 15.40
N ALA A 77 0.63 11.82 14.06
CA ALA A 77 1.65 12.57 13.34
C ALA A 77 1.67 14.06 13.75
N LEU A 78 0.49 14.71 13.76
CA LEU A 78 0.34 16.10 14.21
C LEU A 78 0.71 16.28 15.69
N ALA A 79 0.36 15.33 16.57
CA ALA A 79 0.71 15.39 17.98
C ALA A 79 2.24 15.35 18.19
N ILE A 80 2.96 14.56 17.38
CA ILE A 80 4.43 14.55 17.38
C ILE A 80 4.97 15.90 16.88
N ASP A 81 4.34 16.52 15.88
CA ASP A 81 4.74 17.83 15.35
C ASP A 81 4.51 18.99 16.31
N CYS A 82 3.57 18.85 17.24
CA CYS A 82 3.36 19.81 18.33
C CYS A 82 4.53 19.86 19.34
N ILE A 83 5.45 18.88 19.34
CA ILE A 83 6.62 18.90 20.22
C ILE A 83 7.65 19.90 19.65
N PRO A 84 7.97 20.99 20.37
CA PRO A 84 8.80 22.06 19.85
C PRO A 84 10.25 21.62 19.63
N LEU A 85 10.87 22.19 18.60
CA LEU A 85 12.26 21.93 18.23
C LEU A 85 13.09 23.21 18.25
N LYS A 86 14.40 23.05 18.50
CA LYS A 86 15.40 24.11 18.40
C LYS A 86 16.11 24.04 17.05
N PRO A 87 16.88 25.08 16.66
CA PRO A 87 17.74 25.00 15.49
C PRO A 87 18.67 23.79 15.54
N PRO A 88 18.82 23.01 14.44
CA PRO A 88 19.75 21.89 14.38
C PRO A 88 21.22 22.28 14.66
N SER A 89 21.58 23.54 14.40
CA SER A 89 22.90 24.12 14.67
C SER A 89 23.31 24.08 16.15
N ASP A 90 22.34 24.02 17.06
CA ASP A 90 22.59 24.00 18.51
C ASP A 90 23.11 22.64 19.00
N GLY A 91 23.21 21.66 18.10
CA GLY A 91 23.74 20.33 18.39
C GLY A 91 22.70 19.38 18.96
N TRP A 92 23.08 18.10 19.05
CA TRP A 92 22.19 17.00 19.40
C TRP A 92 21.70 17.04 20.86
N GLN A 93 22.49 17.62 21.78
CA GLN A 93 22.15 17.73 23.19
C GLN A 93 21.09 18.80 23.44
N ALA A 94 21.25 19.97 22.80
CA ALA A 94 20.27 21.05 22.88
C ALA A 94 18.92 20.65 22.25
N ASN A 95 18.97 19.76 21.25
CA ASN A 95 17.83 19.23 20.52
C ASN A 95 17.28 17.92 21.12
N TYR A 96 17.25 17.77 22.45
CA TYR A 96 16.76 16.55 23.11
C TYR A 96 15.31 16.18 22.73
N ALA A 97 14.48 17.17 22.37
CA ALA A 97 13.11 16.97 21.93
C ALA A 97 13.00 16.15 20.63
N VAL A 98 14.03 16.17 19.77
CA VAL A 98 14.10 15.31 18.58
C VAL A 98 14.08 13.83 18.98
N TRP A 99 14.79 13.47 20.04
CA TRP A 99 14.87 12.09 20.52
C TRP A 99 13.55 11.62 21.13
N ILE A 100 12.83 12.52 21.82
CA ILE A 100 11.48 12.25 22.32
C ILE A 100 10.53 12.00 21.15
N ARG A 101 10.51 12.91 20.16
CA ARG A 101 9.69 12.77 18.94
C ARG A 101 9.98 11.46 18.22
N LEU A 102 11.26 11.16 17.99
CA LEU A 102 11.69 9.94 17.29
C LEU A 102 11.33 8.69 18.09
N THR A 103 11.41 8.71 19.42
CA THR A 103 10.99 7.58 20.26
C THR A 103 9.50 7.32 20.15
N VAL A 104 8.66 8.37 20.23
CA VAL A 104 7.20 8.25 20.10
C VAL A 104 6.83 7.77 18.70
N ALA A 105 7.41 8.35 17.65
CA ALA A 105 7.22 7.94 16.27
C ALA A 105 7.56 6.45 16.10
N MET A 106 8.81 6.06 16.40
CA MET A 106 9.27 4.67 16.26
C MET A 106 8.45 3.69 17.11
N PHE A 107 8.02 4.08 18.30
CA PHE A 107 7.17 3.22 19.13
C PHE A 107 5.82 2.92 18.47
N VAL A 108 5.15 3.95 17.96
CA VAL A 108 3.85 3.80 17.28
C VAL A 108 4.00 3.06 15.95
N GLU A 109 5.07 3.35 15.20
CA GLU A 109 5.40 2.63 13.96
C GLU A 109 5.64 1.15 14.22
N VAL A 110 6.45 0.77 15.23
CA VAL A 110 6.69 -0.64 15.56
C VAL A 110 5.43 -1.34 16.03
N LEU A 111 4.58 -0.67 16.82
CA LEU A 111 3.28 -1.22 17.19
C LEU A 111 2.41 -1.48 15.95
N GLY A 112 2.41 -0.54 15.01
CA GLY A 112 1.73 -0.71 13.72
C GLY A 112 2.28 -1.88 12.92
N VAL A 113 3.61 -2.04 12.87
CA VAL A 113 4.26 -3.18 12.23
C VAL A 113 3.82 -4.50 12.87
N ILE A 114 3.85 -4.59 14.20
CA ILE A 114 3.45 -5.80 14.92
C ILE A 114 1.98 -6.12 14.72
N TRP A 115 1.10 -5.12 14.64
CA TRP A 115 -0.32 -5.35 14.38
C TRP A 115 -0.58 -6.00 13.03
N HIS A 116 0.07 -5.55 11.95
CA HIS A 116 -0.10 -6.22 10.66
C HIS A 116 0.58 -7.61 10.65
N VAL A 117 1.72 -7.79 11.33
CA VAL A 117 2.37 -9.11 11.44
C VAL A 117 1.46 -10.11 12.14
N ARG A 118 0.83 -9.70 13.26
CA ARG A 118 -0.07 -10.54 14.07
C ARG A 118 -1.30 -11.05 13.32
N GLU A 119 -1.76 -10.32 12.32
CA GLU A 119 -2.90 -10.71 11.51
C GLU A 119 -2.57 -11.88 10.57
N VAL A 120 -1.30 -12.03 10.19
CA VAL A 120 -0.85 -13.01 9.19
C VAL A 120 -0.22 -14.25 9.81
N ILE A 121 0.38 -14.12 10.99
CA ILE A 121 1.02 -15.24 11.70
C ILE A 121 0.00 -16.04 12.51
N THR A 122 0.39 -17.23 12.97
CA THR A 122 -0.43 -18.06 13.86
C THR A 122 -0.95 -17.26 15.07
N THR A 123 -2.26 -17.25 15.26
CA THR A 123 -2.94 -16.53 16.34
C THR A 123 -2.36 -16.90 17.70
N GLY A 124 -2.11 -15.89 18.54
CA GLY A 124 -1.56 -16.08 19.89
C GLY A 124 -0.04 -16.18 19.98
N THR A 125 0.68 -16.20 18.85
CA THR A 125 2.16 -16.24 18.85
C THR A 125 2.79 -15.04 19.55
N ILE A 126 2.25 -13.83 19.32
CA ILE A 126 2.70 -12.59 19.97
C ILE A 126 1.56 -12.08 20.85
N SER A 127 1.81 -12.02 22.16
CA SER A 127 0.88 -11.44 23.14
C SER A 127 0.87 -9.91 23.07
N ASN A 128 -0.13 -9.26 23.69
CA ASN A 128 -0.16 -7.79 23.76
C ASN A 128 1.05 -7.24 24.54
N ALA A 129 1.46 -7.91 25.62
CA ALA A 129 2.67 -7.56 26.37
C ALA A 129 3.94 -7.77 25.53
N GLY A 130 3.98 -8.84 24.73
CA GLY A 130 5.06 -9.08 23.77
C GLY A 130 5.14 -7.98 22.73
N ALA A 131 4.02 -7.56 22.15
CA ALA A 131 3.97 -6.46 21.19
C ALA A 131 4.49 -5.14 21.78
N LEU A 132 4.06 -4.78 22.99
CA LEU A 132 4.55 -3.59 23.70
C LEU A 132 6.05 -3.68 24.01
N THR A 133 6.53 -4.88 24.37
CA THR A 133 7.96 -5.12 24.65
C THR A 133 8.79 -4.96 23.39
N ILE A 134 8.36 -5.52 22.25
CA ILE A 134 9.04 -5.36 20.97
C ILE A 134 9.07 -3.88 20.58
N ALA A 135 7.94 -3.18 20.69
CA ALA A 135 7.84 -1.76 20.35
C ALA A 135 8.76 -0.88 21.19
N LEU A 136 8.70 -1.04 22.52
CA LEU A 136 9.54 -0.25 23.42
C LEU A 136 11.02 -0.55 23.24
N CYS A 137 11.39 -1.84 23.17
CA CYS A 137 12.79 -2.25 23.01
C CYS A 137 13.36 -1.76 21.68
N THR A 138 12.60 -1.90 20.59
CA THR A 138 13.02 -1.46 19.25
C THR A 138 13.16 0.06 19.20
N ALA A 139 12.15 0.81 19.67
CA ALA A 139 12.19 2.27 19.64
C ALA A 139 13.34 2.84 20.48
N VAL A 140 13.46 2.41 21.74
CA VAL A 140 14.51 2.89 22.65
C VAL A 140 15.91 2.53 22.12
N THR A 141 16.13 1.28 21.72
CA THR A 141 17.45 0.84 21.24
C THR A 141 17.84 1.55 19.94
N SER A 142 16.89 1.73 19.01
CA SER A 142 17.15 2.43 17.74
C SER A 142 17.46 3.91 17.96
N VAL A 143 16.74 4.58 18.87
CA VAL A 143 17.00 5.98 19.22
C VAL A 143 18.32 6.14 19.95
N LEU A 144 18.64 5.27 20.92
CA LEU A 144 19.94 5.30 21.61
C LEU A 144 21.09 5.10 20.63
N ALA A 145 20.95 4.17 19.68
CA ALA A 145 21.94 3.99 18.63
C ALA A 145 22.07 5.25 17.75
N THR A 146 20.95 5.89 17.40
CA THR A 146 20.94 7.14 16.62
C THR A 146 21.63 8.28 17.39
N ILE A 147 21.39 8.41 18.70
CA ILE A 147 22.07 9.38 19.58
C ILE A 147 23.57 9.09 19.61
N ALA A 148 23.98 7.83 19.77
CA ALA A 148 25.39 7.44 19.80
C ALA A 148 26.10 7.82 18.49
N VAL A 149 25.49 7.57 17.34
CA VAL A 149 26.05 7.95 16.03
C VAL A 149 26.07 9.48 15.88
N ALA A 150 25.03 10.20 16.32
CA ALA A 150 25.00 11.66 16.28
C ALA A 150 26.12 12.29 17.13
N GLY A 151 26.39 11.72 18.31
CA GLY A 151 27.46 12.16 19.20
C GLY A 151 28.87 11.79 18.70
N ALA A 152 29.01 10.66 18.02
CA ALA A 152 30.31 10.19 17.50
C ALA A 152 30.69 10.80 16.15
N TRP A 153 29.72 11.23 15.33
CA TRP A 153 29.95 11.69 13.96
C TRP A 153 29.58 13.15 13.75
N ARG A 154 28.29 13.45 13.57
CA ARG A 154 27.77 14.82 13.46
C ARG A 154 26.27 14.88 13.68
N PHE A 155 25.78 16.06 14.02
CA PHE A 155 24.36 16.38 14.08
C PHE A 155 24.05 17.64 13.26
N PRO A 156 22.95 17.66 12.47
CA PRO A 156 22.05 16.55 12.17
C PRO A 156 22.75 15.44 11.37
N LEU A 157 22.26 14.20 11.49
CA LEU A 157 22.82 13.04 10.81
C LEU A 157 22.48 13.09 9.31
N PRO A 158 23.44 13.04 8.36
CA PRO A 158 23.13 13.06 6.93
C PRO A 158 22.20 11.90 6.55
N PHE A 159 21.02 12.22 6.05
CA PHE A 159 19.97 11.24 5.76
C PHE A 159 19.72 10.30 6.95
N GLY A 160 19.71 10.81 8.18
CA GLY A 160 19.71 10.02 9.41
C GLY A 160 18.58 8.99 9.48
N TYR A 161 17.38 9.36 9.03
CA TYR A 161 16.24 8.45 8.95
C TYR A 161 16.55 7.25 8.04
N VAL A 162 17.01 7.53 6.80
CA VAL A 162 17.38 6.54 5.77
C VAL A 162 18.55 5.66 6.23
N LEU A 163 19.58 6.28 6.80
CA LEU A 163 20.79 5.62 7.27
C LEU A 163 20.46 4.61 8.39
N MET A 164 19.56 4.98 9.29
CA MET A 164 19.18 4.15 10.43
C MET A 164 18.07 3.14 10.11
N THR A 165 17.39 3.22 8.96
CA THR A 165 16.33 2.28 8.57
C THR A 165 16.78 0.81 8.65
N ASN A 166 17.98 0.49 8.13
CA ASN A 166 18.48 -0.89 8.16
C ASN A 166 18.75 -1.38 9.59
N LEU A 167 19.31 -0.50 10.44
CA LEU A 167 19.56 -0.82 11.84
C LEU A 167 18.24 -1.04 12.59
N TYR A 168 17.25 -0.18 12.34
CA TYR A 168 15.90 -0.32 12.87
C TYR A 168 15.28 -1.69 12.51
N VAL A 169 15.33 -2.09 11.23
CA VAL A 169 14.80 -3.39 10.77
C VAL A 169 15.53 -4.56 11.45
N LEU A 170 16.84 -4.47 11.64
CA LEU A 170 17.63 -5.49 12.33
C LEU A 170 17.26 -5.60 13.81
N ILE A 171 17.16 -4.47 14.52
CA ILE A 171 16.76 -4.43 15.93
C ILE A 171 15.33 -4.99 16.07
N PHE A 172 14.40 -4.53 15.24
CA PHE A 172 13.02 -5.03 15.20
C PHE A 172 12.97 -6.56 15.02
N SER A 173 13.73 -7.08 14.05
CA SER A 173 13.79 -8.50 13.76
C SER A 173 14.33 -9.29 14.95
N ALA A 174 15.41 -8.80 15.58
CA ALA A 174 16.00 -9.42 16.75
C ALA A 174 15.02 -9.43 17.95
N CYS A 175 14.40 -8.28 18.27
CA CYS A 175 13.40 -8.18 19.32
C CYS A 175 12.21 -9.12 19.08
N THR A 176 11.72 -9.21 17.84
CA THR A 176 10.62 -10.09 17.47
C THR A 176 10.99 -11.57 17.66
N ILE A 177 12.17 -11.99 17.20
CA ILE A 177 12.64 -13.38 17.35
C ILE A 177 12.82 -13.74 18.83
N LEU A 178 13.34 -12.82 19.64
CA LEU A 178 13.55 -13.04 21.08
C LEU A 178 12.21 -13.16 21.83
N VAL A 179 11.21 -12.35 21.48
CA VAL A 179 9.89 -12.38 22.13
C VAL A 179 9.04 -13.60 21.75
N ILE A 180 9.16 -14.08 20.51
CA ILE A 180 8.47 -15.32 20.07
C ILE A 180 9.10 -16.58 20.68
N ASP A 181 10.33 -16.47 21.21
CA ASP A 181 11.23 -17.56 21.60
C ASP A 181 11.78 -18.34 20.38
N PRO A 182 13.11 -18.34 20.15
CA PRO A 182 13.75 -19.14 19.10
C PRO A 182 13.40 -20.63 19.14
N ARG A 183 13.07 -21.19 20.32
CA ARG A 183 12.68 -22.60 20.48
C ARG A 183 11.33 -22.89 19.83
N VAL A 184 10.36 -21.98 19.97
CA VAL A 184 9.03 -22.09 19.35
C VAL A 184 9.14 -22.00 17.83
N LEU A 185 10.02 -21.10 17.34
CA LEU A 185 10.34 -21.00 15.91
C LEU A 185 11.07 -22.25 15.37
N GLY A 186 11.89 -22.90 16.20
CA GLY A 186 12.54 -24.17 15.87
C GLY A 186 11.55 -25.33 15.74
N ALA A 187 10.48 -25.33 16.53
CA ALA A 187 9.47 -26.38 16.56
C ALA A 187 8.46 -26.32 15.40
N SER A 188 8.14 -25.14 14.88
CA SER A 188 7.13 -24.96 13.82
C SER A 188 7.72 -24.43 12.51
N SER A 189 7.80 -25.30 11.49
CA SER A 189 8.26 -24.92 10.15
C SER A 189 7.33 -23.91 9.47
N SER A 190 6.03 -23.99 9.71
CA SER A 190 5.02 -23.07 9.19
C SER A 190 5.18 -21.65 9.76
N LEU A 191 5.28 -21.54 11.10
CA LEU A 191 5.47 -20.24 11.75
C LEU A 191 6.78 -19.59 11.30
N ARG A 192 7.86 -20.37 11.20
CA ARG A 192 9.14 -19.89 10.68
C ARG A 192 9.02 -19.35 9.25
N GLN A 193 8.24 -20.00 8.39
CA GLN A 193 7.98 -19.52 7.02
C GLN A 193 7.16 -18.23 7.01
N GLN A 194 6.14 -18.12 7.87
CA GLN A 194 5.32 -16.91 8.01
C GLN A 194 6.18 -15.72 8.47
N ILE A 195 6.96 -15.87 9.54
CA ILE A 195 7.85 -14.83 10.06
C ILE A 195 8.89 -14.43 9.01
N LYS A 196 9.53 -15.39 8.33
CA LYS A 196 10.49 -15.10 7.25
C LYS A 196 9.85 -14.28 6.12
N SER A 197 8.62 -14.62 5.73
CA SER A 197 7.87 -13.86 4.72
C SER A 197 7.57 -12.43 5.19
N GLN A 198 7.10 -12.26 6.43
CA GLN A 198 6.81 -10.94 6.98
C GLN A 198 8.06 -10.06 7.11
N LEU A 199 9.18 -10.61 7.59
CA LEU A 199 10.45 -9.87 7.64
C LEU A 199 10.94 -9.47 6.24
N PHE A 200 10.74 -10.33 5.23
CA PHE A 200 11.05 -9.98 3.85
C PHE A 200 10.16 -8.84 3.32
N ILE A 201 8.87 -8.85 3.65
CA ILE A 201 7.94 -7.77 3.28
C ILE A 201 8.38 -6.45 3.92
N ILE A 202 8.66 -6.45 5.23
CA ILE A 202 9.13 -5.28 5.97
C ILE A 202 10.46 -4.75 5.40
N ALA A 203 11.40 -5.64 5.04
CA ALA A 203 12.64 -5.24 4.38
C ALA A 203 12.39 -4.58 3.02
N ASN A 204 11.44 -5.09 2.21
CA ASN A 204 11.07 -4.47 0.93
C ASN A 204 10.43 -3.08 1.14
N GLN A 205 9.59 -2.93 2.16
CA GLN A 205 9.03 -1.62 2.53
C GLN A 205 10.15 -0.66 2.98
N GLY A 206 11.13 -1.13 3.75
CA GLY A 206 12.30 -0.34 4.13
C GLY A 206 13.08 0.17 2.93
N VAL A 207 13.29 -0.67 1.90
CA VAL A 207 13.91 -0.22 0.63
C VAL A 207 13.09 0.87 -0.04
N VAL A 208 11.77 0.74 -0.08
CA VAL A 208 10.87 1.78 -0.61
C VAL A 208 10.99 3.08 0.17
N ALA A 209 11.00 3.03 1.50
CA ALA A 209 11.19 4.20 2.36
C ALA A 209 12.52 4.93 2.08
N VAL A 210 13.56 4.21 1.62
CA VAL A 210 14.85 4.77 1.19
C VAL A 210 14.82 5.32 -0.23
N CYS A 211 14.15 4.65 -1.17
CA CYS A 211 14.11 5.04 -2.58
C CYS A 211 13.44 6.40 -2.80
N TYR A 212 12.39 6.72 -2.05
CA TYR A 212 11.59 7.90 -2.33
C TYR A 212 12.20 9.24 -1.85
N PRO A 213 12.96 9.32 -0.75
CA PRO A 213 13.82 10.48 -0.47
C PRO A 213 14.85 10.75 -1.56
N ILE A 214 15.47 9.69 -2.09
CA ILE A 214 16.41 9.79 -3.21
C ILE A 214 15.68 10.30 -4.45
N PHE A 215 14.49 9.76 -4.73
CA PHE A 215 13.61 10.24 -5.80
C PHE A 215 13.30 11.73 -5.64
N SER A 216 12.89 12.18 -4.45
CA SER A 216 12.58 13.59 -4.17
C SER A 216 13.80 14.50 -4.35
N ALA A 217 14.97 14.06 -3.88
CA ALA A 217 16.24 14.77 -4.07
C ALA A 217 16.55 15.02 -5.55
N VAL A 218 16.38 13.99 -6.38
CA VAL A 218 16.58 14.09 -7.83
C VAL A 218 15.48 14.95 -8.45
N PHE A 219 14.21 14.66 -8.18
CA PHE A 219 13.05 15.36 -8.74
C PHE A 219 13.13 16.88 -8.54
N ASN A 220 13.52 17.35 -7.36
CA ASN A 220 13.60 18.78 -7.06
C ASN A 220 14.72 19.51 -7.84
N ARG A 221 15.77 18.78 -8.26
CA ARG A 221 16.89 19.33 -9.05
C ARG A 221 16.62 19.38 -10.55
N LEU A 222 15.61 18.65 -11.03
CA LEU A 222 15.25 18.61 -12.44
C LEU A 222 14.53 19.88 -12.90
N SER A 223 14.63 20.17 -14.20
CA SER A 223 13.77 21.15 -14.89
C SER A 223 12.33 20.64 -14.99
N ALA A 224 11.39 21.52 -15.34
CA ALA A 224 9.97 21.15 -15.44
C ALA A 224 9.70 20.02 -16.47
N ALA A 225 10.39 20.03 -17.61
CA ALA A 225 10.24 18.99 -18.63
C ALA A 225 10.82 17.65 -18.17
N GLU A 226 11.97 17.68 -17.49
CA GLU A 226 12.59 16.48 -16.94
C GLU A 226 11.77 15.89 -15.78
N GLN A 227 11.19 16.73 -14.92
CA GLN A 227 10.25 16.29 -13.87
C GLN A 227 9.08 15.51 -14.46
N ALA A 228 8.48 16.01 -15.55
CA ALA A 228 7.36 15.36 -16.23
C ALA A 228 7.69 13.94 -16.73
N VAL A 229 8.93 13.70 -17.18
CA VAL A 229 9.39 12.37 -17.59
C VAL A 229 9.79 11.52 -16.38
N PHE A 230 10.47 12.11 -15.39
CA PHE A 230 10.99 11.40 -14.24
C PHE A 230 9.88 10.83 -13.33
N VAL A 231 8.69 11.43 -13.33
CA VAL A 231 7.51 10.91 -12.62
C VAL A 231 7.21 9.44 -12.93
N PHE A 232 7.50 8.95 -14.14
CA PHE A 232 7.26 7.55 -14.52
C PHE A 232 8.12 6.53 -13.76
N VAL A 233 9.12 6.97 -12.99
CA VAL A 233 9.87 6.09 -12.07
C VAL A 233 8.98 5.64 -10.90
N MET A 234 8.03 6.47 -10.44
CA MET A 234 7.12 6.09 -9.33
C MET A 234 6.26 4.86 -9.67
N PRO A 235 5.56 4.80 -10.83
CA PRO A 235 4.89 3.57 -11.28
C PRO A 235 5.80 2.34 -11.35
N LEU A 236 7.08 2.49 -11.72
CA LEU A 236 8.03 1.38 -11.76
C LEU A 236 8.35 0.86 -10.36
N ILE A 237 8.64 1.76 -9.41
CA ILE A 237 8.87 1.39 -8.01
C ILE A 237 7.61 0.74 -7.43
N LYS A 238 6.43 1.34 -7.64
CA LYS A 238 5.12 0.80 -7.25
C LYS A 238 4.95 -0.64 -7.78
N PHE A 239 5.17 -0.86 -9.07
CA PHE A 239 5.02 -2.16 -9.72
C PHE A 239 5.97 -3.24 -9.16
N VAL A 240 7.27 -2.93 -9.04
CA VAL A 240 8.27 -3.89 -8.56
C VAL A 240 8.01 -4.28 -7.10
N THR A 241 7.74 -3.31 -6.25
CA THR A 241 7.46 -3.56 -4.82
C THR A 241 6.19 -4.39 -4.64
N LYS A 242 5.13 -4.03 -5.36
CA LYS A 242 3.88 -4.79 -5.40
C LYS A 242 4.11 -6.26 -5.75
N GLN A 243 4.93 -6.51 -6.77
CA GLN A 243 5.25 -7.86 -7.22
C GLN A 243 6.04 -8.65 -6.16
N ASN A 244 7.01 -8.02 -5.49
CA ASN A 244 7.79 -8.65 -4.43
C ASN A 244 6.92 -9.00 -3.21
N ILE A 245 6.11 -8.05 -2.73
CA ILE A 245 5.23 -8.25 -1.58
C ILE A 245 4.18 -9.33 -1.90
N ALA A 246 3.54 -9.27 -3.07
CA ALA A 246 2.56 -10.26 -3.47
C ALA A 246 3.16 -11.68 -3.65
N ASN A 247 4.44 -11.80 -4.00
CA ASN A 247 5.12 -13.09 -4.05
C ASN A 247 5.44 -13.63 -2.66
N ALA A 248 5.85 -12.77 -1.72
CA ALA A 248 6.12 -13.15 -0.34
C ALA A 248 4.82 -13.54 0.39
N ALA A 249 3.73 -12.81 0.14
CA ALA A 249 2.41 -13.02 0.72
C ALA A 249 1.58 -14.13 0.04
N LYS A 250 2.18 -14.96 -0.81
CA LYS A 250 1.46 -16.00 -1.58
C LYS A 250 0.63 -16.95 -0.72
N ASN A 251 1.05 -17.19 0.52
CA ASN A 251 0.36 -18.09 1.46
C ASN A 251 -0.67 -17.36 2.35
N SER A 252 -0.85 -16.06 2.17
CA SER A 252 -1.70 -15.18 2.98
C SER A 252 -2.94 -14.75 2.18
N HIS A 253 -3.68 -15.73 1.67
CA HIS A 253 -4.72 -15.55 0.64
C HIS A 253 -5.74 -14.44 0.97
N GLU A 254 -6.21 -14.33 2.21
CA GLU A 254 -7.24 -13.34 2.58
C GLU A 254 -6.70 -11.93 2.86
N TYR A 255 -5.40 -11.80 3.14
CA TYR A 255 -4.79 -10.54 3.57
C TYR A 255 -3.95 -9.88 2.47
N ILE A 256 -3.68 -10.60 1.37
CA ILE A 256 -2.76 -10.15 0.32
C ILE A 256 -3.22 -8.83 -0.35
N ALA A 257 -4.52 -8.61 -0.54
CA ALA A 257 -5.02 -7.36 -1.13
C ALA A 257 -4.73 -6.13 -0.25
N PRO A 258 -5.28 -6.05 0.97
CA PRO A 258 -5.04 -4.91 1.88
C PRO A 258 -3.56 -4.76 2.22
N MET A 259 -2.85 -5.86 2.44
CA MET A 259 -1.39 -5.84 2.64
C MET A 259 -0.68 -5.14 1.48
N VAL A 260 -0.91 -5.55 0.23
CA VAL A 260 -0.21 -4.97 -0.92
C VAL A 260 -0.61 -3.50 -1.14
N VAL A 261 -1.90 -3.17 -1.04
CA VAL A 261 -2.39 -1.81 -1.24
C VAL A 261 -1.82 -0.88 -0.16
N PHE A 262 -2.00 -1.19 1.12
CA PHE A 262 -1.55 -0.31 2.20
C PHE A 262 -0.03 -0.33 2.40
N SER A 263 0.68 -1.36 1.93
CA SER A 263 2.15 -1.39 1.98
C SER A 263 2.82 -0.54 0.91
N VAL A 264 2.19 -0.37 -0.26
CA VAL A 264 2.86 0.25 -1.42
C VAL A 264 2.13 1.49 -1.89
N ASP A 265 0.82 1.40 -2.07
CA ASP A 265 0.05 2.48 -2.65
C ASP A 265 -0.10 3.63 -1.67
N LEU A 266 -0.34 3.33 -0.38
CA LEU A 266 -0.49 4.36 0.65
C LEU A 266 0.71 5.32 0.68
N PHE A 267 1.93 4.77 0.74
CA PHE A 267 3.16 5.54 0.69
C PHE A 267 3.34 6.29 -0.63
N ASN A 268 3.09 5.61 -1.75
CA ASN A 268 3.22 6.21 -3.08
C ASN A 268 2.30 7.41 -3.25
N VAL A 269 1.05 7.35 -2.77
CA VAL A 269 0.08 8.45 -2.89
C VAL A 269 0.49 9.67 -2.06
N TYR A 270 1.04 9.48 -0.85
CA TYR A 270 1.63 10.60 -0.11
C TYR A 270 2.75 11.27 -0.92
N TYR A 271 3.61 10.48 -1.54
CA TYR A 271 4.69 11.01 -2.38
C TYR A 271 4.21 11.71 -3.64
N VAL A 272 3.17 11.20 -4.29
CA VAL A 272 2.50 11.88 -5.39
C VAL A 272 2.01 13.25 -4.94
N ALA A 273 1.36 13.35 -3.77
CA ALA A 273 0.90 14.62 -3.22
C ALA A 273 2.06 15.58 -2.88
N ILE A 274 3.17 15.08 -2.33
CA ILE A 274 4.39 15.87 -2.08
C ILE A 274 4.98 16.38 -3.41
N CYS A 275 5.03 15.54 -4.45
CA CYS A 275 5.51 15.96 -5.77
C CYS A 275 4.59 17.02 -6.39
N MET A 276 3.28 16.93 -6.20
CA MET A 276 2.33 17.96 -6.64
C MET A 276 2.55 19.28 -5.91
N GLN A 277 2.89 19.24 -4.61
CA GLN A 277 3.25 20.43 -3.86
C GLN A 277 4.55 21.07 -4.38
N SER A 278 5.55 20.28 -4.75
CA SER A 278 6.87 20.80 -5.18
C SER A 278 7.04 20.95 -6.71
N ALA A 279 6.03 20.56 -7.50
CA ALA A 279 6.11 20.59 -8.95
C ALA A 279 6.26 22.02 -9.48
N LYS A 280 7.22 22.22 -10.40
CA LYS A 280 7.45 23.51 -11.05
C LYS A 280 6.46 23.81 -12.19
N SER A 281 5.62 22.84 -12.55
CA SER A 281 4.68 22.94 -13.66
C SER A 281 3.41 22.12 -13.42
N MET A 282 2.28 22.69 -13.84
CA MET A 282 0.98 22.01 -13.87
C MET A 282 0.98 20.77 -14.77
N THR A 283 1.85 20.71 -15.78
CA THR A 283 1.96 19.56 -16.69
C THR A 283 2.31 18.28 -15.95
N THR A 284 3.24 18.35 -14.99
CA THR A 284 3.65 17.17 -14.19
C THR A 284 2.47 16.63 -13.39
N THR A 285 1.70 17.52 -12.77
CA THR A 285 0.46 17.17 -12.07
C THR A 285 -0.56 16.54 -13.04
N LEU A 286 -0.80 17.14 -14.20
CA LEU A 286 -1.74 16.59 -15.19
C LEU A 286 -1.34 15.19 -15.68
N ILE A 287 -0.04 14.92 -15.82
CA ILE A 287 0.47 13.59 -16.20
C ILE A 287 0.21 12.56 -15.09
N LEU A 288 0.42 12.93 -13.82
CA LEU A 288 0.11 12.08 -12.68
C LEU A 288 -1.38 11.68 -12.70
N ILE A 289 -2.26 12.68 -12.81
CA ILE A 289 -3.71 12.48 -12.88
C ILE A 289 -4.09 11.55 -14.04
N ALA A 290 -3.57 11.82 -15.24
CA ALA A 290 -3.89 11.04 -16.43
C ALA A 290 -3.40 9.59 -16.32
N THR A 291 -2.23 9.39 -15.70
CA THR A 291 -1.63 8.06 -15.51
C THR A 291 -2.46 7.22 -14.55
N ASP A 292 -2.85 7.78 -13.40
CA ASP A 292 -3.68 7.06 -12.42
C ASP A 292 -5.04 6.73 -13.02
N SER A 293 -5.73 7.74 -13.60
CA SER A 293 -7.01 7.55 -14.30
C SER A 293 -6.96 6.44 -15.37
N PHE A 294 -5.87 6.34 -16.13
CA PHE A 294 -5.67 5.30 -17.14
C PHE A 294 -5.62 3.89 -16.51
N PHE A 295 -4.91 3.72 -15.40
CA PHE A 295 -4.82 2.45 -14.69
C PHE A 295 -6.16 2.04 -14.06
N VAL A 296 -6.95 3.01 -13.56
CA VAL A 296 -8.30 2.74 -13.05
C VAL A 296 -9.20 2.19 -14.16
N ILE A 297 -9.21 2.84 -15.33
CA ILE A 297 -10.02 2.43 -16.48
C ILE A 297 -9.70 1.00 -16.92
N ILE A 298 -8.41 0.64 -16.96
CA ILE A 298 -7.99 -0.74 -17.30
C ILE A 298 -8.53 -1.73 -16.27
N SER A 299 -8.42 -1.41 -14.99
CA SER A 299 -8.83 -2.27 -13.87
C SER A 299 -10.35 -2.50 -13.88
N ILE A 300 -11.14 -1.45 -14.14
CA ILE A 300 -12.59 -1.52 -14.30
C ILE A 300 -12.99 -2.40 -15.50
N ARG A 301 -12.33 -2.21 -16.66
CA ARG A 301 -12.60 -3.05 -17.85
C ARG A 301 -12.32 -4.53 -17.57
N ALA A 302 -11.27 -4.83 -16.81
CA ALA A 302 -10.94 -6.19 -16.41
C ALA A 302 -12.02 -6.81 -15.51
N ILE A 303 -12.57 -6.06 -14.55
CA ILE A 303 -13.74 -6.49 -13.77
C ILE A 303 -14.90 -6.78 -14.70
N TYR A 304 -15.29 -5.80 -15.53
CA TYR A 304 -16.52 -5.84 -16.34
C TYR A 304 -16.58 -7.10 -17.20
N ASN A 305 -15.47 -7.42 -17.89
CA ASN A 305 -15.39 -8.58 -18.76
C ASN A 305 -15.53 -9.93 -18.05
N ARG A 306 -15.19 -10.05 -16.75
CA ARG A 306 -15.18 -11.34 -16.02
C ARG A 306 -16.52 -11.75 -15.43
N ALA A 307 -17.26 -10.82 -14.82
CA ALA A 307 -18.47 -11.21 -14.08
C ALA A 307 -19.73 -11.42 -14.94
N ASN A 308 -19.60 -11.36 -16.27
CA ASN A 308 -20.68 -11.72 -17.18
C ASN A 308 -21.06 -13.21 -17.07
N CYS A 309 -20.16 -14.08 -16.58
CA CYS A 309 -20.40 -15.52 -16.45
C CYS A 309 -21.51 -15.89 -15.44
N LEU A 310 -21.63 -15.17 -14.32
CA LEU A 310 -22.69 -15.43 -13.34
C LEU A 310 -24.03 -14.78 -13.72
N GLN A 311 -24.00 -13.55 -14.23
CA GLN A 311 -25.22 -12.84 -14.65
C GLN A 311 -25.91 -13.52 -15.85
N ALA A 312 -25.15 -14.21 -16.71
CA ALA A 312 -25.71 -15.00 -17.80
C ALA A 312 -26.47 -16.26 -17.31
N SER A 313 -26.19 -16.74 -16.09
CA SER A 313 -26.73 -18.01 -15.58
C SER A 313 -28.01 -17.86 -14.74
N ASN A 314 -28.34 -16.67 -14.22
CA ASN A 314 -29.58 -16.48 -13.44
C ASN A 314 -30.02 -15.01 -13.43
N LYS A 315 -31.20 -14.72 -13.98
CA LYS A 315 -31.90 -13.43 -13.81
C LYS A 315 -32.73 -13.45 -12.51
N SER A 316 -32.10 -13.75 -11.38
CA SER A 316 -32.78 -13.62 -10.09
C SER A 316 -32.81 -12.16 -9.68
N GLN A 317 -33.93 -11.73 -9.09
CA GLN A 317 -34.14 -10.38 -8.58
C GLN A 317 -33.45 -10.14 -7.22
N ASP A 318 -32.83 -11.18 -6.65
CA ASP A 318 -32.32 -11.25 -5.28
C ASP A 318 -30.85 -10.79 -5.08
N GLY A 319 -30.18 -10.35 -6.16
CA GLY A 319 -28.85 -9.73 -6.10
C GLY A 319 -27.67 -10.71 -6.10
N TYR A 320 -26.51 -10.25 -6.59
CA TYR A 320 -25.32 -11.08 -6.90
C TYR A 320 -24.82 -11.93 -5.72
N LEU A 321 -24.85 -11.38 -4.51
CA LEU A 321 -24.41 -12.08 -3.29
C LEU A 321 -25.28 -13.30 -2.98
N GLN A 322 -26.59 -13.19 -3.14
CA GLN A 322 -27.52 -14.28 -2.84
C GLN A 322 -27.42 -15.38 -3.91
N ASP A 323 -27.30 -14.99 -5.18
CA ASP A 323 -27.07 -15.93 -6.28
C ASP A 323 -25.77 -16.71 -6.09
N LEU A 324 -24.67 -16.04 -5.76
CA LEU A 324 -23.39 -16.69 -5.51
C LEU A 324 -23.50 -17.69 -4.35
N LEU A 325 -24.14 -17.30 -3.24
CA LEU A 325 -24.34 -18.19 -2.09
C LEU A 325 -25.23 -19.39 -2.45
N ALA A 326 -26.25 -19.21 -3.29
CA ALA A 326 -27.08 -20.30 -3.75
C ALA A 326 -26.30 -21.30 -4.62
N VAL A 327 -25.37 -20.83 -5.45
CA VAL A 327 -24.49 -21.71 -6.25
C VAL A 327 -23.47 -22.41 -5.36
N VAL A 328 -22.85 -21.72 -4.41
CA VAL A 328 -21.91 -22.30 -3.43
C VAL A 328 -22.58 -23.39 -2.60
N ARG A 329 -23.80 -23.18 -2.10
CA ARG A 329 -24.56 -24.23 -1.37
C ARG A 329 -24.86 -25.45 -2.24
N LYS A 330 -25.06 -25.26 -3.55
CA LYS A 330 -25.29 -26.36 -4.49
C LYS A 330 -24.02 -27.15 -4.82
N LEU A 331 -22.83 -26.62 -4.52
CA LEU A 331 -21.54 -27.32 -4.68
C LEU A 331 -21.28 -28.34 -3.58
N ASP A 332 -21.88 -28.21 -2.40
CA ASP A 332 -21.78 -29.23 -1.33
C ASP A 332 -22.50 -30.55 -1.68
N ASN A 333 -23.28 -30.60 -2.77
CA ASN A 333 -24.00 -31.79 -3.21
C ASN A 333 -23.18 -32.63 -4.21
N VAL A 334 -23.14 -33.95 -4.00
CA VAL A 334 -22.22 -34.98 -4.54
C VAL A 334 -22.05 -35.10 -6.08
N LEU A 335 -22.80 -34.34 -6.90
CA LEU A 335 -22.69 -34.35 -8.38
C LEU A 335 -22.32 -32.97 -8.94
N VAL A 336 -21.12 -32.49 -8.61
CA VAL A 336 -20.61 -31.21 -9.10
C VAL A 336 -20.00 -31.37 -10.49
N SER A 337 -20.46 -30.55 -11.45
CA SER A 337 -19.75 -30.40 -12.71
C SER A 337 -18.58 -29.43 -12.55
N LYS A 338 -17.43 -29.75 -13.14
CA LYS A 338 -16.24 -28.87 -13.18
C LYS A 338 -16.56 -27.42 -13.60
N ALA A 339 -17.52 -27.27 -14.53
CA ALA A 339 -18.01 -25.96 -14.96
C ALA A 339 -18.61 -25.12 -13.83
N ARG A 340 -19.26 -25.74 -12.83
CA ARG A 340 -19.87 -25.03 -11.70
C ARG A 340 -18.82 -24.60 -10.66
N GLU A 341 -17.77 -25.40 -10.46
CA GLU A 341 -16.60 -25.01 -9.67
C GLU A 341 -15.91 -23.78 -10.27
N ASP A 342 -15.67 -23.81 -11.59
CA ASP A 342 -15.04 -22.70 -12.30
C ASP A 342 -15.88 -21.40 -12.18
N ILE A 343 -17.21 -21.51 -12.27
CA ILE A 343 -18.12 -20.36 -12.09
C ILE A 343 -18.02 -19.75 -10.68
N VAL A 344 -18.02 -20.57 -9.63
CA VAL A 344 -17.92 -20.07 -8.24
C VAL A 344 -16.56 -19.47 -7.98
N ARG A 345 -15.51 -20.11 -8.47
CA ARG A 345 -14.15 -19.60 -8.34
C ARG A 345 -13.99 -18.24 -9.01
N ASP A 346 -14.49 -18.09 -10.24
CA ASP A 346 -14.44 -16.80 -10.96
C ASP A 346 -15.23 -15.70 -10.25
N ALA A 347 -16.32 -16.05 -9.58
CA ALA A 347 -17.11 -15.13 -8.78
C ALA A 347 -16.39 -14.65 -7.51
N LEU A 348 -15.81 -15.58 -6.76
CA LEU A 348 -15.02 -15.29 -5.56
C LEU A 348 -13.77 -14.47 -5.90
N GLN A 349 -13.13 -14.75 -7.04
CA GLN A 349 -12.06 -13.91 -7.58
C GLN A 349 -12.54 -12.52 -7.97
N THR A 350 -13.75 -12.40 -8.51
CA THR A 350 -14.32 -11.09 -8.90
C THR A 350 -14.58 -10.22 -7.67
N LEU A 351 -15.10 -10.79 -6.58
CA LEU A 351 -15.28 -10.07 -5.30
C LEU A 351 -13.92 -9.67 -4.69
N PHE A 352 -12.94 -10.57 -4.72
CA PHE A 352 -11.58 -10.23 -4.28
C PHE A 352 -10.97 -9.09 -5.10
N HIS A 353 -11.18 -9.13 -6.41
CA HIS A 353 -10.69 -8.09 -7.32
C HIS A 353 -11.39 -6.75 -7.08
N SER A 354 -12.70 -6.73 -6.80
CA SER A 354 -13.41 -5.49 -6.45
C SER A 354 -12.94 -4.93 -5.11
N GLU A 355 -12.68 -5.80 -4.12
CA GLU A 355 -12.09 -5.40 -2.83
C GLU A 355 -10.75 -4.68 -3.03
N TYR A 356 -9.83 -5.30 -3.79
CA TYR A 356 -8.50 -4.75 -4.04
C TYR A 356 -8.56 -3.35 -4.68
N ILE A 357 -9.40 -3.16 -5.71
CA ILE A 357 -9.53 -1.86 -6.39
C ILE A 357 -10.19 -0.83 -5.48
N LEU A 358 -11.24 -1.22 -4.74
CA LEU A 358 -11.90 -0.31 -3.80
C LEU A 358 -10.92 0.25 -2.77
N LEU A 359 -10.03 -0.59 -2.23
CA LEU A 359 -9.00 -0.13 -1.28
C LEU A 359 -7.99 0.82 -1.95
N ALA A 360 -7.56 0.52 -3.17
CA ALA A 360 -6.58 1.32 -3.91
C ALA A 360 -7.12 2.72 -4.28
N GLU A 361 -8.34 2.80 -4.82
CA GLU A 361 -8.95 4.10 -5.13
C GLU A 361 -9.30 4.87 -3.85
N TYR A 362 -9.72 4.17 -2.78
CA TYR A 362 -10.05 4.79 -1.51
C TYR A 362 -8.86 5.56 -0.92
N ILE A 363 -7.65 5.00 -0.95
CA ILE A 363 -6.46 5.71 -0.47
C ILE A 363 -6.03 6.83 -1.44
N GLU A 364 -6.22 6.67 -2.75
CA GLU A 364 -5.93 7.70 -3.76
C GLU A 364 -6.84 8.94 -3.58
N VAL A 365 -8.05 8.75 -3.05
CA VAL A 365 -8.93 9.86 -2.63
C VAL A 365 -8.57 10.41 -1.25
N MET A 366 -8.45 9.54 -0.24
CA MET A 366 -8.33 9.98 1.16
C MET A 366 -6.98 10.62 1.48
N VAL A 367 -5.88 10.07 0.98
CA VAL A 367 -4.53 10.51 1.34
C VAL A 367 -4.25 11.94 0.90
N PRO A 368 -4.56 12.38 -0.33
CA PRO A 368 -4.37 13.78 -0.72
C PRO A 368 -5.18 14.75 0.15
N MET A 369 -6.42 14.41 0.52
CA MET A 369 -7.24 15.24 1.41
C MET A 369 -6.61 15.38 2.81
N LEU A 370 -6.13 14.26 3.37
CA LEU A 370 -5.46 14.24 4.67
C LEU A 370 -4.13 15.00 4.63
N TYR A 371 -3.38 14.86 3.53
CA TYR A 371 -2.14 15.58 3.32
C TYR A 371 -2.36 17.09 3.19
N SER A 372 -3.39 17.53 2.45
CA SER A 372 -3.77 18.94 2.38
C SER A 372 -4.13 19.50 3.76
N PHE A 373 -4.93 18.77 4.54
CA PHE A 373 -5.26 19.18 5.91
C PHE A 373 -4.01 19.25 6.79
N TYR A 374 -3.17 18.22 6.76
CA TYR A 374 -1.89 18.19 7.47
C TYR A 374 -1.03 19.40 7.12
N LEU A 375 -0.88 19.72 5.82
CA LEU A 375 -0.05 20.82 5.35
C LEU A 375 -0.53 22.18 5.88
N VAL A 376 -1.85 22.40 5.91
CA VAL A 376 -2.44 23.62 6.47
C VAL A 376 -2.17 23.72 7.97
N VAL A 377 -2.35 22.63 8.72
CA VAL A 377 -2.07 22.63 10.16
C VAL A 377 -0.57 22.83 10.43
N LEU A 378 0.28 22.10 9.71
CA LEU A 378 1.74 22.17 9.84
C LEU A 378 2.25 23.59 9.60
N PHE A 379 1.74 24.29 8.58
CA PHE A 379 2.10 25.68 8.26
C PHE A 379 1.94 26.64 9.45
N HIS A 380 0.97 26.38 10.32
CA HIS A 380 0.71 27.20 11.51
C HIS A 380 1.48 26.72 12.76
N LEU A 381 2.16 25.57 12.71
CA LEU A 381 2.96 25.08 13.82
C LEU A 381 4.39 25.67 13.80
N PRO A 382 5.02 25.92 14.96
CA PRO A 382 6.40 26.41 15.01
C PRO A 382 7.42 25.49 14.33
N VAL A 383 7.11 24.20 14.23
CA VAL A 383 7.98 23.21 13.56
C VAL A 383 8.07 23.42 12.05
N ALA A 384 7.14 24.16 11.43
CA ALA A 384 7.13 24.41 9.98
C ALA A 384 8.47 24.95 9.45
N ALA A 385 9.17 25.74 10.28
CA ALA A 385 10.47 26.33 9.97
C ALA A 385 11.59 25.29 9.74
N TYR A 386 11.39 24.04 10.17
CA TYR A 386 12.38 22.96 10.06
C TYR A 386 12.06 21.95 8.95
N TYR A 387 10.97 22.15 8.21
CA TYR A 387 10.59 21.33 7.07
C TYR A 387 10.95 22.03 5.76
N PRO A 388 11.75 21.43 4.85
CA PRO A 388 12.26 22.09 3.65
C PRO A 388 11.17 22.71 2.76
N HIS A 389 10.02 22.04 2.63
CA HIS A 389 8.93 22.49 1.76
C HIS A 389 7.99 23.51 2.42
N THR A 390 8.07 23.73 3.73
CA THR A 390 7.23 24.70 4.44
C THR A 390 8.01 25.85 5.09
N ALA A 391 9.32 25.69 5.30
CA ALA A 391 10.15 26.66 6.02
C ALA A 391 10.19 28.05 5.37
N SER A 392 10.19 28.10 4.04
CA SER A 392 10.17 29.33 3.25
C SER A 392 8.85 29.54 2.51
N MET A 393 7.81 28.77 2.83
CA MET A 393 6.56 28.80 2.10
C MET A 393 5.74 30.04 2.49
N THR A 394 5.23 30.76 1.49
CA THR A 394 4.30 31.88 1.70
C THR A 394 2.85 31.39 1.75
N ALA A 395 1.95 32.21 2.29
CA ALA A 395 0.52 31.88 2.31
C ALA A 395 -0.08 31.69 0.90
N HIS A 396 0.42 32.41 -0.10
CA HIS A 396 0.00 32.27 -1.49
C HIS A 396 0.48 30.93 -2.09
N GLU A 397 1.73 30.53 -1.81
CA GLU A 397 2.24 29.23 -2.24
C GLU A 397 1.52 28.07 -1.55
N LEU A 398 1.19 28.20 -0.26
CA LEU A 398 0.34 27.25 0.45
C LEU A 398 -1.02 27.11 -0.23
N GLN A 399 -1.69 28.23 -0.54
CA GLN A 399 -2.98 28.21 -1.22
C GLN A 399 -2.88 27.52 -2.58
N GLY A 400 -1.82 27.82 -3.36
CA GLY A 400 -1.55 27.16 -4.64
C GLY A 400 -1.40 25.64 -4.49
N ALA A 401 -0.52 25.20 -3.59
CA ALA A 401 -0.27 23.79 -3.34
C ALA A 401 -1.53 23.04 -2.89
N VAL A 402 -2.26 23.59 -1.91
CA VAL A 402 -3.52 23.00 -1.42
C VAL A 402 -4.56 22.93 -2.54
N THR A 403 -4.69 23.98 -3.36
CA THR A 403 -5.64 23.98 -4.49
C THR A 403 -5.29 22.89 -5.50
N THR A 404 -4.02 22.73 -5.84
CA THR A 404 -3.55 21.69 -6.77
C THR A 404 -3.82 20.29 -6.21
N ILE A 405 -3.50 20.03 -4.94
CA ILE A 405 -3.71 18.73 -4.31
C ILE A 405 -5.22 18.42 -4.18
N LEU A 406 -6.05 19.40 -3.82
CA LEU A 406 -7.50 19.21 -3.74
C LEU A 406 -8.16 19.05 -5.12
N ALA A 407 -7.63 19.71 -6.15
CA ALA A 407 -8.09 19.48 -7.52
C ALA A 407 -7.79 18.04 -7.97
N TYR A 408 -6.63 17.49 -7.62
CA TYR A 408 -6.33 16.07 -7.82
C TYR A 408 -7.29 15.17 -7.05
N ALA A 409 -7.48 15.43 -5.75
CA ALA A 409 -8.41 14.67 -4.91
C ALA A 409 -9.84 14.68 -5.47
N ALA A 410 -10.27 15.79 -6.09
CA ALA A 410 -11.58 15.88 -6.74
C ALA A 410 -11.68 15.00 -8.00
N VAL A 411 -10.62 14.91 -8.80
CA VAL A 411 -10.57 13.98 -9.95
C VAL A 411 -10.63 12.53 -9.46
N GLU A 412 -9.84 12.19 -8.44
CA GLU A 412 -9.88 10.86 -7.84
C GLU A 412 -11.24 10.55 -7.22
N LEU A 413 -11.91 11.53 -6.61
CA LEU A 413 -13.27 11.36 -6.08
C LEU A 413 -14.28 11.05 -7.19
N VAL A 414 -14.14 11.67 -8.36
CA VAL A 414 -14.96 11.37 -9.54
C VAL A 414 -14.66 9.96 -10.06
N SER A 415 -13.39 9.56 -10.13
CA SER A 415 -12.96 8.20 -10.48
C SER A 415 -13.57 7.16 -9.52
N PHE A 416 -13.41 7.37 -8.23
CA PHE A 416 -13.94 6.51 -7.18
C PHE A 416 -15.47 6.44 -7.22
N THR A 417 -16.16 7.57 -7.37
CA THR A 417 -17.62 7.59 -7.52
C THR A 417 -18.08 6.83 -8.76
N THR A 418 -17.36 6.95 -9.87
CA THR A 418 -17.62 6.19 -11.10
C THR A 418 -17.45 4.69 -10.85
N LEU A 419 -16.38 4.28 -10.17
CA LEU A 419 -16.17 2.89 -9.76
C LEU A 419 -17.34 2.39 -8.89
N LEU A 420 -17.76 3.16 -7.88
CA LEU A 420 -18.87 2.79 -7.00
C LEU A 420 -20.17 2.56 -7.79
N ILE A 421 -20.49 3.44 -8.74
CA ILE A 421 -21.68 3.31 -9.60
C ILE A 421 -21.57 2.06 -10.49
N LEU A 422 -20.41 1.81 -11.10
CA LEU A 422 -20.20 0.67 -11.98
C LEU A 422 -20.28 -0.67 -11.23
N LEU A 423 -19.65 -0.74 -10.05
CA LEU A 423 -19.72 -1.92 -9.19
C LEU A 423 -21.13 -2.11 -8.60
N TRP A 424 -21.84 -1.03 -8.25
CA TRP A 424 -23.24 -1.10 -7.81
C TRP A 424 -24.15 -1.66 -8.90
N ARG A 425 -24.06 -1.14 -10.14
CA ARG A 425 -24.81 -1.66 -11.29
C ARG A 425 -24.51 -3.13 -11.58
N LYS A 426 -23.29 -3.56 -11.26
CA LYS A 426 -22.80 -4.89 -11.55
C LYS A 426 -23.17 -5.93 -10.49
N PHE A 427 -23.01 -5.60 -9.21
CA PHE A 427 -23.25 -6.54 -8.11
C PHE A 427 -24.64 -6.37 -7.48
N GLY A 428 -25.32 -5.26 -7.70
CA GLY A 428 -26.64 -4.97 -7.12
C GLY A 428 -26.60 -4.58 -5.64
N PHE A 429 -25.42 -4.36 -5.05
CA PHE A 429 -25.24 -3.85 -3.68
C PHE A 429 -24.26 -2.69 -3.66
N SER A 430 -24.35 -1.82 -2.63
CA SER A 430 -23.46 -0.65 -2.52
C SER A 430 -22.02 -1.10 -2.18
N PRO A 431 -21.01 -0.81 -3.03
CA PRO A 431 -19.64 -1.26 -2.80
C PRO A 431 -18.98 -0.63 -1.56
N LEU A 432 -19.55 0.46 -1.03
CA LEU A 432 -19.10 1.05 0.24
C LEU A 432 -19.23 0.06 1.41
N TYR A 433 -20.20 -0.86 1.36
CA TYR A 433 -20.29 -1.93 2.36
C TYR A 433 -19.12 -2.89 2.28
N GLN A 434 -18.63 -3.20 1.08
CA GLN A 434 -17.46 -4.05 0.88
C GLN A 434 -16.20 -3.36 1.39
N LEU A 435 -16.04 -2.07 1.08
CA LEU A 435 -14.94 -1.27 1.61
C LEU A 435 -14.97 -1.22 3.14
N ALA A 436 -16.09 -0.80 3.73
CA ALA A 436 -16.22 -0.70 5.19
C ALA A 436 -16.08 -2.05 5.90
N PHE A 437 -16.56 -3.14 5.29
CA PHE A 437 -16.34 -4.50 5.80
C PHE A 437 -14.85 -4.78 5.98
N VAL A 438 -14.02 -4.43 5.00
CA VAL A 438 -12.56 -4.65 5.07
C VAL A 438 -11.91 -3.73 6.09
N LEU A 439 -12.29 -2.44 6.07
CA LEU A 439 -11.77 -1.44 7.00
C LEU A 439 -12.08 -1.79 8.47
N GLU A 440 -13.22 -2.43 8.75
CA GLU A 440 -13.54 -2.90 10.10
C GLU A 440 -12.91 -4.27 10.43
N THR A 441 -13.03 -5.26 9.53
CA THR A 441 -12.56 -6.62 9.82
C THR A 441 -11.05 -6.70 9.96
N GLN A 442 -10.31 -5.89 9.21
CA GLN A 442 -8.85 -5.81 9.24
C GLN A 442 -8.35 -4.50 9.83
N GLY A 443 -9.20 -3.80 10.59
CA GLY A 443 -8.94 -2.43 11.06
C GLY A 443 -7.64 -2.28 11.84
N THR A 444 -7.29 -3.24 12.70
CA THR A 444 -6.05 -3.21 13.49
C THR A 444 -4.79 -3.24 12.61
N SER A 445 -4.78 -4.06 11.57
CA SER A 445 -3.66 -4.20 10.64
C SER A 445 -3.56 -3.00 9.69
N LEU A 446 -4.71 -2.55 9.18
CA LEU A 446 -4.80 -1.35 8.34
C LEU A 446 -4.36 -0.09 9.09
N GLN A 447 -4.76 0.07 10.36
CA GLN A 447 -4.22 1.12 11.22
C GLN A 447 -2.71 1.00 11.39
N GLY A 448 -2.19 -0.22 11.50
CA GLY A 448 -0.76 -0.44 11.57
C GLY A 448 -0.01 0.12 10.35
N TYR A 449 -0.50 -0.16 9.14
CA TYR A 449 0.05 0.43 7.92
C TYR A 449 -0.10 1.96 7.86
N LEU A 450 -1.25 2.48 8.30
CA LEU A 450 -1.49 3.93 8.36
C LEU A 450 -0.51 4.60 9.31
N PHE A 451 -0.29 4.07 10.51
CA PHE A 451 0.70 4.59 11.44
C PHE A 451 2.10 4.60 10.84
N VAL A 452 2.55 3.48 10.28
CA VAL A 452 3.88 3.38 9.67
C VAL A 452 4.06 4.41 8.56
N TRP A 453 3.18 4.41 7.56
CA TRP A 453 3.40 5.22 6.38
C TRP A 453 3.06 6.70 6.57
N THR A 454 2.02 7.04 7.35
CA THR A 454 1.71 8.45 7.63
C THR A 454 2.81 9.08 8.47
N ILE A 455 3.24 8.46 9.57
CA ILE A 455 4.27 9.04 10.45
C ILE A 455 5.61 9.14 9.70
N THR A 456 6.07 8.03 9.12
CA THR A 456 7.32 8.02 8.36
C THR A 456 7.30 9.07 7.25
N THR A 457 6.29 9.09 6.37
CA THR A 457 6.32 10.00 5.20
C THR A 457 6.29 11.47 5.59
N LEU A 458 5.46 11.83 6.57
CA LEU A 458 5.27 13.23 6.97
C LEU A 458 6.46 13.77 7.78
N HIS A 459 7.19 12.92 8.51
CA HIS A 459 8.32 13.34 9.34
C HIS A 459 9.69 13.16 8.67
N LEU A 460 9.79 12.34 7.62
CA LEU A 460 11.05 11.99 6.97
C LEU A 460 11.86 13.18 6.45
N THR A 461 11.22 14.28 6.08
CA THR A 461 11.91 15.46 5.49
C THR A 461 12.40 16.47 6.52
N LEU A 462 12.18 16.23 7.81
CA LEU A 462 12.59 17.15 8.88
C LEU A 462 14.11 17.40 8.86
N ALA A 463 14.53 18.66 8.95
CA ALA A 463 15.93 19.08 8.88
C ALA A 463 16.83 18.41 9.95
N HIS A 464 16.28 18.08 11.12
CA HIS A 464 17.00 17.37 12.19
C HIS A 464 17.44 15.95 11.81
N TYR A 465 16.87 15.38 10.75
CA TYR A 465 17.30 14.11 10.15
C TYR A 465 18.33 14.32 9.01
N GLY A 466 18.91 15.52 8.91
CA GLY A 466 20.01 15.86 8.01
C GLY A 466 19.67 15.68 6.54
N VAL A 467 18.43 16.00 6.20
CA VAL A 467 17.89 15.99 4.85
C VAL A 467 18.13 17.35 4.21
N ASP A 468 19.40 17.76 4.11
CA ASP A 468 19.80 18.88 3.26
C ASP A 468 20.01 18.34 1.85
N PHE A 469 18.97 18.42 1.00
CA PHE A 469 19.08 18.08 -0.41
C PHE A 469 19.92 19.09 -1.21
N ASN A 470 20.41 20.14 -0.55
CA ASN A 470 21.39 21.11 -1.07
C ASN A 470 22.84 20.64 -0.85
N ILE A 471 23.15 19.36 -1.08
CA ILE A 471 24.55 18.94 -1.26
C ILE A 471 25.03 19.59 -2.56
N SER A 472 25.70 20.74 -2.43
CA SER A 472 26.67 21.22 -3.40
C SER A 472 27.79 20.19 -3.45
N LEU A 473 27.80 19.36 -4.50
CA LEU A 473 28.97 18.60 -4.90
C LEU A 473 29.98 19.62 -5.45
N THR A 474 30.67 20.31 -4.56
CA THR A 474 31.90 21.04 -4.88
C THR A 474 33.08 20.10 -4.82
#